data_AF-A0A2S7WGF0-F1
#
_entry.id   AF-A0A2S7WGF0-F1
#
_cell.length_a   1.000
_cell.length_b   1.000
_cell.length_c   1.000
_cell.angle_alpha   90.00
_cell.angle_beta   90.00
_cell.angle_gamma   90.00
#
_symmetry.space_group_name_H-M   'P 1'
#
loop_
_entity.id
_entity.type
_entity.pdbx_description
1 polymer ?
#
loop_
_entity_poly.entity_id
_entity_poly.type
_entity_poly.pdbx_seq_one_letter_code
_entity_poly.pdbx_strand_id
1 'polypeptide(L)'
;MRNLNLNRKTTRKPTSQISRLEAIHRLINGRTFQPELVEEKLFKINPSYLSPYCFVYYQYLNVRHHFNYFQSENIIEHLELASGLIDTMDVTAYKNDVKVRCDEYHFTRAYVKFIASKFSTDDYEGPYIKAKSQRIVTNALRFTPNSSKFIWLQQQLVA
;
A
#
# COMPACT_ATOMS: atom_id res chain seq x y z
N MET A 1 8.61 11.78 -11.47
CA MET A 1 7.28 11.73 -10.82
C MET A 1 6.23 11.44 -11.89
N ARG A 2 5.57 10.26 -11.87
CA ARG A 2 4.52 9.93 -12.84
C ARG A 2 3.16 10.06 -12.16
N ASN A 3 2.37 11.01 -12.65
CA ASN A 3 0.96 11.17 -12.30
C ASN A 3 0.22 9.85 -12.54
N LEU A 4 -0.60 9.46 -11.56
CA LEU A 4 -1.63 8.43 -11.74
C LEU A 4 -2.54 8.90 -12.90
N ASN A 5 -2.48 8.22 -14.05
CA ASN A 5 -3.28 8.61 -15.21
C ASN A 5 -4.76 8.27 -14.99
N LEU A 6 -5.59 9.31 -15.03
CA LEU A 6 -7.01 9.33 -14.66
C LEU A 6 -7.90 9.23 -15.90
N ASN A 7 -8.99 8.48 -15.83
CA ASN A 7 -10.13 8.66 -16.74
C ASN A 7 -11.38 8.99 -15.91
N ARG A 8 -11.95 10.18 -16.17
CA ARG A 8 -13.01 10.82 -15.37
C ARG A 8 -14.40 10.49 -15.92
N LYS A 9 -15.35 10.28 -15.00
CA LYS A 9 -16.69 10.92 -15.02
C LYS A 9 -17.33 10.75 -13.64
N THR A 10 -17.46 11.85 -12.90
CA THR A 10 -18.61 12.24 -12.04
C THR A 10 -18.25 13.38 -11.08
N THR A 11 -19.29 14.14 -10.74
CA THR A 11 -19.33 15.52 -10.25
C THR A 11 -19.52 15.61 -8.72
N ARG A 12 -18.49 16.05 -7.99
CA ARG A 12 -18.48 16.82 -6.71
C ARG A 12 -17.03 16.85 -6.20
N LYS A 13 -16.44 18.05 -6.01
CA LYS A 13 -14.98 18.32 -5.83
C LYS A 13 -14.20 17.21 -5.10
N PRO A 14 -13.60 16.24 -5.83
CA PRO A 14 -12.67 15.25 -5.27
C PRO A 14 -11.33 15.89 -4.87
N THR A 15 -11.12 17.15 -5.26
CA THR A 15 -9.84 17.85 -5.21
C THR A 15 -9.36 18.10 -3.79
N SER A 16 -10.21 18.45 -2.82
CA SER A 16 -9.74 18.74 -1.45
C SER A 16 -9.29 17.48 -0.70
N GLN A 17 -10.00 16.37 -0.85
CA GLN A 17 -9.65 15.09 -0.23
C GLN A 17 -8.35 14.54 -0.81
N ILE A 18 -8.24 14.51 -2.14
CA ILE A 18 -7.02 14.03 -2.81
C ILE A 18 -5.83 14.91 -2.44
N SER A 19 -5.96 16.24 -2.48
CA SER A 19 -4.86 17.14 -2.10
C SER A 19 -4.42 16.96 -0.65
N ARG A 20 -5.35 16.65 0.27
CA ARG A 20 -5.02 16.33 1.66
C ARG A 20 -4.24 15.01 1.77
N LEU A 21 -4.67 13.96 1.06
CA LEU A 21 -3.96 12.68 1.02
C LEU A 21 -2.58 12.82 0.37
N GLU A 22 -2.43 13.61 -0.70
CA GLU A 22 -1.16 13.93 -1.31
C GLU A 22 -0.22 14.69 -0.38
N ALA A 23 -0.74 15.60 0.45
CA ALA A 23 0.06 16.28 1.47
C ALA A 23 0.62 15.28 2.50
N ILE A 24 -0.18 14.30 2.93
CA ILE A 24 0.28 13.23 3.81
C ILE A 24 1.31 12.34 3.11
N HIS A 25 1.09 11.98 1.85
CA HIS A 25 2.04 11.19 1.07
C HIS A 25 3.41 11.89 0.98
N ARG A 26 3.44 13.22 0.82
CA ARG A 26 4.69 13.99 0.85
C ARG A 26 5.40 13.94 2.19
N LEU A 27 4.65 13.87 3.31
CA LEU A 27 5.25 13.71 4.64
C LEU A 27 5.85 12.32 4.83
N ILE A 28 5.15 11.28 4.37
CA ILE A 28 5.63 9.88 4.42
C ILE A 28 6.93 9.70 3.61
N ASN A 29 7.03 10.37 2.45
CA ASN A 29 8.21 10.31 1.58
C ASN A 29 9.22 11.43 1.85
N GLY A 30 9.06 12.18 2.94
CA GLY A 30 9.99 13.25 3.32
C GLY A 30 11.38 12.70 3.68
N ARG A 31 12.38 13.59 3.74
CA ARG A 31 13.76 13.21 4.11
C ARG A 31 13.85 12.61 5.51
N THR A 32 13.02 13.08 6.42
CA THR A 32 12.90 12.58 7.79
C THR A 32 11.46 12.17 7.99
N PHE A 33 11.23 10.87 8.22
CA PHE A 33 9.92 10.35 8.54
C PHE A 33 9.52 10.81 9.96
N GLN A 34 8.35 11.44 10.09
CA GLN A 34 7.78 11.92 11.35
C GLN A 34 6.49 11.14 11.63
N PRO A 35 6.56 9.96 12.27
CA PRO A 35 5.43 9.05 12.39
C PRO A 35 4.23 9.70 13.08
N GLU A 36 4.44 10.45 14.15
CA GLU A 36 3.39 11.09 14.96
C GLU A 36 2.64 12.15 14.15
N LEU A 37 3.36 12.95 13.35
CA LEU A 37 2.74 13.96 12.49
C LEU A 37 1.93 13.33 11.36
N VAL A 38 2.39 12.20 10.83
CA VAL A 38 1.68 11.43 9.79
C VAL A 38 0.41 10.83 10.39
N GLU A 39 0.50 10.18 11.55
CA GLU A 39 -0.62 9.59 12.27
C GLU A 39 -1.69 10.65 12.60
N GLU A 40 -1.29 11.78 13.18
CA GLU A 40 -2.19 12.89 13.51
C GLU A 40 -3.00 13.36 12.29
N LYS A 41 -2.34 13.46 11.13
CA LYS A 41 -3.01 13.92 9.89
C LYS A 41 -3.92 12.84 9.30
N LEU A 42 -3.55 11.56 9.42
CA LEU A 42 -4.34 10.42 8.98
C LEU A 42 -5.61 10.29 9.84
N PHE A 43 -5.50 10.33 11.17
CA PHE A 43 -6.65 10.15 12.07
C PHE A 43 -7.67 11.29 12.03
N LYS A 44 -7.26 12.48 11.59
CA LYS A 44 -8.19 13.58 11.30
C LYS A 44 -9.00 13.36 10.01
N ILE A 45 -8.78 12.28 9.26
CA ILE A 45 -9.59 11.92 8.08
C ILE A 45 -10.66 10.96 8.52
N ASN A 46 -11.92 11.32 8.34
CA ASN A 46 -13.03 10.40 8.54
C ASN A 46 -13.19 9.53 7.27
N PRO A 47 -12.92 8.21 7.33
CA PRO A 47 -12.92 7.34 6.16
C PRO A 47 -14.31 7.17 5.53
N SER A 48 -15.38 7.31 6.32
CA SER A 48 -16.77 7.14 5.85
C SER A 48 -17.20 8.18 4.83
N TYR A 49 -16.48 9.30 4.73
CA TYR A 49 -16.74 10.36 3.74
C TYR A 49 -15.81 10.31 2.53
N LEU A 50 -14.92 9.33 2.43
CA LEU A 50 -14.02 9.20 1.30
C LEU A 50 -14.72 8.52 0.13
N SER A 51 -14.49 9.04 -1.09
CA SER A 51 -14.80 8.26 -2.29
C SER A 51 -14.02 6.93 -2.29
N PRO A 52 -14.49 5.87 -2.98
CA PRO A 52 -13.77 4.59 -3.00
C PRO A 52 -12.30 4.71 -3.41
N TYR A 53 -12.00 5.59 -4.38
CA TYR A 53 -10.63 5.90 -4.78
C TYR A 53 -9.82 6.54 -3.65
N CYS A 54 -10.37 7.59 -3.01
CA CYS A 54 -9.70 8.26 -1.89
C CYS A 54 -9.51 7.31 -0.71
N PHE A 55 -10.44 6.39 -0.47
CA PHE A 55 -10.34 5.39 0.58
C PHE A 55 -9.20 4.42 0.29
N VAL A 56 -9.09 3.89 -0.93
CA VAL A 56 -7.96 3.04 -1.33
C VAL A 56 -6.63 3.77 -1.15
N TYR A 57 -6.55 5.04 -1.55
CA TYR A 57 -5.33 5.83 -1.36
C TYR A 57 -5.05 6.11 0.12
N TYR A 58 -6.07 6.39 0.93
CA TYR A 58 -5.97 6.52 2.38
C TYR A 58 -5.41 5.23 3.02
N GLN A 59 -5.92 4.06 2.63
CA GLN A 59 -5.41 2.78 3.12
C GLN A 59 -3.95 2.56 2.72
N TYR A 60 -3.58 2.90 1.48
CA TYR A 60 -2.19 2.87 1.05
C TYR A 60 -1.27 3.71 1.93
N LEU A 61 -1.70 4.91 2.34
CA LEU A 61 -0.91 5.77 3.23
C LEU A 61 -0.79 5.19 4.64
N ASN A 62 -1.85 4.54 5.16
CA ASN A 62 -1.76 3.81 6.43
C ASN A 62 -0.80 2.62 6.35
N VAL A 63 -0.84 1.85 5.26
CA VAL A 63 0.13 0.76 4.99
C VAL A 63 1.55 1.30 5.03
N ARG A 64 1.82 2.41 4.34
CA ARG A 64 3.15 3.04 4.32
C ARG A 64 3.57 3.56 5.69
N HIS A 65 2.66 4.21 6.42
CA HIS A 65 2.93 4.72 7.76
C HIS A 65 3.31 3.60 8.72
N HIS A 66 2.48 2.56 8.85
CA HIS A 66 2.75 1.45 9.75
C HIS A 66 3.97 0.64 9.33
N PHE A 67 4.16 0.40 8.02
CA PHE A 67 5.34 -0.32 7.56
C PHE A 67 6.63 0.45 7.85
N ASN A 68 6.66 1.78 7.65
CA ASN A 68 7.80 2.60 8.03
C ASN A 68 8.06 2.57 9.55
N TYR A 69 7.00 2.58 10.36
CA TYR A 69 7.11 2.48 11.82
C TYR A 69 7.70 1.11 12.25
N PHE A 70 7.25 0.02 11.63
CA PHE A 70 7.88 -1.29 11.80
C PHE A 70 9.36 -1.26 11.41
N GLN A 71 9.72 -0.61 10.30
CA GLN A 71 11.12 -0.54 9.89
C GLN A 71 12.01 0.27 10.85
N SER A 72 11.47 1.25 11.59
CA SER A 72 12.24 2.03 12.56
C SER A 72 12.31 1.37 13.93
N GLU A 73 11.19 0.84 14.43
CA GLU A 73 11.07 0.34 15.82
C GLU A 73 11.04 -1.19 15.92
N ASN A 74 10.95 -1.91 14.80
CA ASN A 74 10.82 -3.38 14.73
C ASN A 74 9.62 -3.95 15.51
N ILE A 75 8.53 -3.18 15.61
CA ILE A 75 7.27 -3.57 16.28
C ILE A 75 6.38 -4.34 15.28
N ILE A 76 6.23 -5.64 15.50
CA ILE A 76 5.58 -6.59 14.56
C ILE A 76 4.11 -6.25 14.32
N GLU A 77 3.41 -5.74 15.32
CA GLU A 77 1.99 -5.36 15.25
C GLU A 77 1.74 -4.33 14.13
N HIS A 78 2.71 -3.44 13.87
CA HIS A 78 2.62 -2.51 12.76
C HIS A 78 2.80 -3.18 11.39
N LEU A 79 3.62 -4.23 11.30
CA LEU A 79 3.75 -5.04 10.09
C LEU A 79 2.47 -5.83 9.81
N GLU A 80 1.88 -6.43 10.83
CA GLU A 80 0.60 -7.15 10.74
C GLU A 80 -0.53 -6.22 10.30
N LEU A 81 -0.61 -5.03 10.90
CA LEU A 81 -1.59 -4.02 10.53
C LEU A 81 -1.39 -3.56 9.08
N ALA A 82 -0.15 -3.24 8.67
CA ALA A 82 0.16 -2.89 7.28
C ALA A 82 -0.23 -4.02 6.31
N SER A 83 0.01 -5.28 6.68
CA SER A 83 -0.41 -6.46 5.91
C SER A 83 -1.94 -6.55 5.81
N GLY A 84 -2.68 -6.42 6.91
CA GLY A 84 -4.14 -6.49 6.93
C GLY A 84 -4.80 -5.38 6.11
N LEU A 85 -4.30 -4.15 6.20
CA LEU A 85 -4.82 -3.00 5.44
C LEU A 85 -4.70 -3.19 3.92
N ILE A 86 -3.71 -3.96 3.45
CA ILE A 86 -3.60 -4.32 2.02
C ILE A 86 -4.79 -5.15 1.56
N ASP A 87 -5.27 -6.09 2.39
CA ASP A 87 -6.42 -6.92 2.04
C ASP A 87 -7.72 -6.08 2.01
N THR A 88 -7.90 -5.16 2.97
CA THR A 88 -9.00 -4.18 2.94
C THR A 88 -8.98 -3.35 1.66
N MET A 89 -7.80 -2.85 1.31
CA MET A 89 -7.59 -2.02 0.14
C MET A 89 -7.92 -2.76 -1.16
N ASP A 90 -7.50 -4.02 -1.29
CA ASP A 90 -7.78 -4.87 -2.45
C ASP A 90 -9.27 -5.18 -2.58
N VAL A 91 -9.94 -5.49 -1.48
CA VAL A 91 -11.39 -5.75 -1.44
C VAL A 91 -12.17 -4.51 -1.86
N THR A 92 -11.85 -3.34 -1.30
CA THR A 92 -12.52 -2.09 -1.67
C THR A 92 -12.28 -1.72 -3.13
N ALA A 93 -11.05 -1.89 -3.62
CA ALA A 93 -10.71 -1.58 -5.00
C ALA A 93 -11.49 -2.47 -5.98
N TYR A 94 -11.54 -3.77 -5.71
CA TYR A 94 -12.28 -4.73 -6.53
C TYR A 94 -13.79 -4.44 -6.53
N LYS A 95 -14.40 -4.27 -5.36
CA LYS A 95 -15.86 -4.05 -5.22
C LYS A 95 -16.35 -2.77 -5.91
N ASN A 96 -15.48 -1.78 -6.10
CA ASN A 96 -15.83 -0.47 -6.64
C ASN A 96 -15.16 -0.16 -8.00
N ASP A 97 -14.59 -1.17 -8.68
CA ASP A 97 -13.83 -1.03 -9.95
C ASP A 97 -12.75 0.09 -9.91
N VAL A 98 -12.07 0.25 -8.77
CA VAL A 98 -10.97 1.21 -8.64
C VAL A 98 -9.70 0.60 -9.23
N LYS A 99 -9.22 1.17 -10.34
CA LYS A 99 -8.02 0.72 -11.03
C LYS A 99 -6.79 1.50 -10.58
N VAL A 100 -5.98 0.90 -9.71
CA VAL A 100 -4.67 1.46 -9.32
C VAL A 100 -3.61 0.92 -10.28
N ARG A 101 -2.86 1.82 -10.95
CA ARG A 101 -1.86 1.47 -11.97
C ARG A 101 -0.43 1.92 -11.61
N CYS A 102 -0.17 2.20 -10.34
CA CYS A 102 1.12 2.70 -9.89
C CYS A 102 2.04 1.55 -9.48
N ASP A 103 3.24 1.47 -10.07
CA ASP A 103 4.23 0.45 -9.73
C ASP A 103 4.67 0.51 -8.28
N GLU A 104 4.73 1.72 -7.68
CA GLU A 104 5.08 1.88 -6.27
C GLU A 104 4.02 1.25 -5.38
N TYR A 105 2.74 1.47 -5.70
CA TYR A 105 1.63 0.86 -4.98
C TYR A 105 1.66 -0.67 -5.05
N HIS A 106 1.84 -1.25 -6.25
CA HIS A 106 1.94 -2.70 -6.40
C HIS A 106 3.16 -3.28 -5.69
N PHE A 107 4.30 -2.57 -5.74
CA PHE A 107 5.50 -3.00 -5.05
C PHE A 107 5.36 -2.96 -3.54
N THR A 108 4.83 -1.87 -2.96
CA THR A 108 4.56 -1.79 -1.52
C THR A 108 3.68 -2.95 -1.07
N ARG A 109 2.59 -3.25 -1.78
CA ARG A 109 1.71 -4.38 -1.43
C ARG A 109 2.46 -5.71 -1.41
N ALA A 110 3.21 -5.99 -2.47
CA ALA A 110 3.97 -7.24 -2.57
C ALA A 110 5.05 -7.32 -1.48
N TYR A 111 5.79 -6.24 -1.26
CA TYR A 111 6.91 -6.21 -0.34
C TYR A 111 6.47 -6.34 1.11
N VAL A 112 5.42 -5.61 1.53
CA VAL A 112 4.87 -5.72 2.90
C VAL A 112 4.38 -7.15 3.16
N LYS A 113 3.65 -7.77 2.22
CA LYS A 113 3.23 -9.17 2.35
C LYS A 113 4.44 -10.12 2.44
N PHE A 114 5.45 -9.92 1.60
CA PHE A 114 6.68 -10.72 1.67
C PHE A 114 7.36 -10.63 3.03
N ILE A 115 7.53 -9.41 3.56
CA ILE A 115 8.13 -9.23 4.89
C ILE A 115 7.23 -9.86 5.97
N ALA A 116 5.93 -9.63 5.97
CA ALA A 116 4.99 -10.27 6.90
C ALA A 116 5.09 -11.80 6.88
N SER A 117 5.23 -12.42 5.70
CA SER A 117 5.39 -13.87 5.59
C SER A 117 6.64 -14.43 6.24
N LYS A 118 7.69 -13.61 6.44
CA LYS A 118 8.92 -14.02 7.13
C LYS A 118 8.81 -13.99 8.65
N PHE A 119 7.88 -13.19 9.18
CA PHE A 119 7.63 -13.05 10.62
C PHE A 119 6.50 -13.94 11.12
N SER A 120 5.67 -14.47 10.20
CA SER A 120 4.65 -15.46 10.56
C SER A 120 5.30 -16.75 11.04
N THR A 121 4.97 -17.15 12.27
CA THR A 121 5.36 -18.45 12.85
C THR A 121 4.34 -19.54 12.57
N ASP A 122 3.17 -19.20 12.01
CA ASP A 122 2.14 -20.15 11.63
C ASP A 122 2.48 -20.83 10.29
N ASP A 123 2.44 -22.16 10.29
CA ASP A 123 2.82 -23.05 9.18
C ASP A 123 1.92 -22.88 7.94
N TYR A 124 0.73 -22.30 8.08
CA TYR A 124 -0.20 -22.06 6.98
C TYR A 124 -0.25 -20.59 6.57
N GLU A 125 -0.26 -19.68 7.54
CA GLU A 125 -0.40 -18.25 7.29
C GLU A 125 0.82 -17.69 6.55
N GLY A 126 2.04 -18.06 6.96
CA GLY A 126 3.28 -17.62 6.33
C GLY A 126 3.31 -17.96 4.83
N PRO A 127 3.17 -19.24 4.45
CA PRO A 127 3.07 -19.65 3.05
C PRO A 127 1.92 -18.98 2.28
N TYR A 128 0.75 -18.82 2.91
CA TYR A 128 -0.39 -18.15 2.28
C TYR A 128 -0.11 -16.67 1.97
N ILE A 129 0.49 -15.94 2.91
CA ILE A 129 0.90 -14.55 2.72
C ILE A 129 2.01 -14.46 1.65
N LYS A 130 3.00 -15.37 1.66
CA LYS A 130 4.06 -15.46 0.64
C LYS A 130 3.46 -15.65 -0.76
N ALA A 131 2.48 -16.54 -0.90
CA ALA A 131 1.77 -16.78 -2.15
C ALA A 131 1.00 -15.53 -2.65
N LYS A 132 0.40 -14.75 -1.74
CA LYS A 132 -0.20 -13.44 -2.11
C LYS A 132 0.84 -12.49 -2.68
N SER A 133 2.00 -12.37 -2.04
CA SER A 133 3.11 -11.54 -2.56
C SER A 133 3.54 -12.00 -3.95
N GLN A 134 3.77 -13.30 -4.14
CA GLN A 134 4.15 -13.89 -5.43
C GLN A 134 3.14 -13.64 -6.54
N ARG A 135 1.84 -13.71 -6.24
CA ARG A 135 0.78 -13.39 -7.21
C ARG A 135 0.82 -11.93 -7.62
N ILE A 136 1.05 -11.01 -6.69
CA ILE A 136 1.17 -9.57 -6.99
C ILE A 136 2.39 -9.31 -7.88
N VAL A 137 3.55 -9.88 -7.54
CA VAL A 137 4.79 -9.73 -8.33
C VAL A 137 4.64 -10.30 -9.73
N THR A 138 4.11 -11.53 -9.85
CA THR A 138 3.86 -12.18 -11.16
C THR A 138 2.96 -11.32 -12.03
N ASN A 139 1.88 -10.78 -11.47
CA ASN A 139 0.98 -9.91 -12.21
C ASN A 139 1.65 -8.58 -12.60
N ALA A 140 2.43 -7.97 -11.71
CA ALA A 140 3.13 -6.72 -12.00
C ALA A 140 4.17 -6.87 -13.12
N LEU A 141 4.92 -7.98 -13.14
CA LEU A 141 5.91 -8.27 -14.18
C LEU A 141 5.29 -8.51 -15.56
N ARG A 142 4.04 -8.98 -15.66
CA ARG A 142 3.33 -9.06 -16.96
C ARG A 142 3.15 -7.68 -17.61
N PHE A 143 3.00 -6.63 -16.82
CA PHE A 143 2.83 -5.25 -17.30
C PHE A 143 4.15 -4.46 -17.31
N THR A 144 5.10 -4.81 -16.44
CA THR A 144 6.39 -4.12 -16.26
C THR A 144 7.56 -5.11 -16.21
N PRO A 145 7.81 -5.87 -17.31
CA PRO A 145 8.72 -7.02 -17.29
C PRO A 145 10.17 -6.67 -16.92
N ASN A 146 10.61 -5.44 -17.19
CA ASN A 146 11.98 -5.00 -16.94
C ASN A 146 12.13 -4.24 -15.60
N SER A 147 11.14 -4.32 -14.70
CA SER A 147 11.18 -3.61 -13.43
C SER A 147 12.14 -4.28 -12.44
N SER A 148 13.31 -3.67 -12.22
CA SER A 148 14.37 -4.21 -11.35
C SER A 148 13.88 -4.56 -9.95
N LYS A 149 13.02 -3.72 -9.34
CA LYS A 149 12.45 -3.98 -8.01
C LYS A 149 11.55 -5.22 -7.97
N PHE A 150 10.74 -5.46 -9.01
CA PHE A 150 9.88 -6.64 -9.06
C PHE A 150 10.68 -7.90 -9.38
N ILE A 151 11.68 -7.81 -10.26
CA ILE A 151 12.62 -8.90 -10.54
C ILE A 151 13.35 -9.30 -9.26
N TRP A 152 13.88 -8.31 -8.52
CA TRP A 152 14.54 -8.56 -7.23
C TRP A 152 13.60 -9.26 -6.25
N LEU A 153 12.38 -8.74 -6.06
CA LEU A 153 11.42 -9.34 -5.13
C LEU A 153 11.00 -10.75 -5.57
N GLN A 154 10.89 -11.02 -6.87
CA GLN A 154 10.63 -12.37 -7.39
C GLN A 154 11.72 -13.35 -6.99
N GLN A 155 13.00 -12.96 -7.11
CA GLN A 155 14.13 -13.79 -6.69
C GLN A 155 14.10 -14.08 -5.18
N GLN A 156 13.75 -13.08 -4.36
CA GLN A 156 13.60 -13.24 -2.91
C GLN A 156 12.45 -14.15 -2.49
N LEU A 157 11.43 -14.32 -3.34
CA LEU A 157 10.28 -15.20 -3.08
C LEU A 157 10.57 -16.67 -3.45
N VAL A 158 11.57 -16.93 -4.27
CA VAL A 158 11.99 -18.30 -4.65
C VAL A 158 13.11 -18.81 -3.74
N ALA A 159 13.91 -17.91 -3.19
CA ALA A 159 14.82 -18.19 -2.08
C ALA A 159 14.05 -18.60 -0.80
#